data_AF-A0A7S3W5H2-F1
#
_entry.id   AF-A0A7S3W5H2-F1
#
_cell.length_a   1.000
_cell.length_b   1.000
_cell.length_c   1.000
_cell.angle_alpha   90.00
_cell.angle_beta   90.00
_cell.angle_gamma   90.00
#
_symmetry.space_group_name_H-M   'P 1'
#
loop_
_entity.id
_entity.type
_entity.pdbx_description
1 polymer ?
#
loop_
_entity_poly.entity_id
_entity_poly.type
_entity_poly.pdbx_seq_one_letter_code
_entity_poly.pdbx_strand_id
1 'polypeptide(L)'
;MLQLFPDASFVYLHRHPLVVYQSACHMADTTYWHMYLKRPTSAQIHDFILSQFAILWDEFAADRALIPPGRLVELSFEELSTDPVAAVRRVYSALGIDGFEERVRPRVEALQAGKAEGRHGGAGGG
;
A
#
# COMPACT_ATOMS: atom_id res chain seq x y z
N MET A 1 18.54 1.88 -0.58
CA MET A 1 17.89 2.87 0.31
C MET A 1 18.72 3.18 1.55
N LEU A 2 19.09 2.19 2.37
CA LEU A 2 19.86 2.40 3.61
C LEU A 2 21.23 3.08 3.41
N GLN A 3 21.88 2.88 2.24
CA GLN A 3 23.11 3.60 1.90
C GLN A 3 22.89 5.11 1.69
N LEU A 4 21.71 5.51 1.19
CA LEU A 4 21.36 6.90 0.90
C LEU A 4 20.69 7.57 2.10
N PHE A 5 19.91 6.81 2.88
CA PHE A 5 19.18 7.26 4.05
C PHE A 5 19.41 6.28 5.21
N PRO A 6 20.55 6.41 5.92
CA PRO A 6 20.91 5.50 7.00
C PRO A 6 19.90 5.47 8.15
N ASP A 7 19.16 6.56 8.37
CA ASP A 7 18.18 6.71 9.45
C ASP A 7 16.72 6.57 9.00
N ALA A 8 16.49 6.00 7.81
CA ALA A 8 15.14 5.77 7.32
C ALA A 8 14.35 4.79 8.19
N SER A 9 13.07 5.10 8.38
CA SER A 9 12.05 4.20 8.90
C SER A 9 11.17 3.68 7.77
N PHE A 10 10.75 2.43 7.84
CA PHE A 10 10.02 1.71 6.81
C PHE A 10 8.64 1.30 7.32
N VAL A 11 7.63 1.46 6.45
CA VAL A 11 6.28 0.93 6.67
C VAL A 11 5.96 0.03 5.48
N TYR A 12 5.84 -1.26 5.73
CA TYR A 12 5.46 -2.24 4.70
C TYR A 12 3.96 -2.51 4.77
N LEU A 13 3.22 -1.99 3.78
CA LEU A 13 1.78 -2.22 3.66
C LEU A 13 1.54 -3.49 2.84
N HIS A 14 0.89 -4.48 3.43
CA HIS A 14 0.57 -5.75 2.78
C HIS A 14 -0.93 -5.99 2.68
N ARG A 15 -1.33 -6.89 1.78
CA ARG A 15 -2.71 -7.31 1.58
C ARG A 15 -2.71 -8.75 1.10
N HIS A 16 -3.85 -9.44 1.23
CA HIS A 16 -4.00 -10.79 0.71
C HIS A 16 -3.54 -10.90 -0.77
N PRO A 17 -2.59 -11.80 -1.10
CA PRO A 17 -1.91 -11.80 -2.40
C PRO A 17 -2.86 -12.02 -3.59
N LEU A 18 -3.89 -12.86 -3.43
CA LEU A 18 -4.91 -13.05 -4.48
C LEU A 18 -5.67 -11.77 -4.82
N VAL A 19 -5.91 -10.91 -3.82
CA VAL A 19 -6.65 -9.65 -4.03
C VAL A 19 -5.74 -8.63 -4.70
N VAL A 20 -4.45 -8.60 -4.33
CA VAL A 20 -3.43 -7.78 -5.01
C VAL A 20 -3.30 -8.19 -6.47
N TYR A 21 -3.20 -9.48 -6.75
CA TYR A 21 -3.08 -10.01 -8.11
C TYR A 21 -4.28 -9.61 -8.98
N GLN A 22 -5.51 -9.83 -8.50
CA GLN A 22 -6.72 -9.42 -9.23
C GLN A 22 -6.75 -7.92 -9.49
N SER A 23 -6.39 -7.11 -8.51
CA SER A 23 -6.32 -5.65 -8.66
C SER A 23 -5.25 -5.23 -9.67
N ALA A 24 -4.10 -5.91 -9.72
CA ALA A 24 -3.03 -5.63 -10.66
C ALA A 24 -3.43 -5.97 -12.11
N CYS A 25 -4.10 -7.11 -12.32
CA CYS A 25 -4.65 -7.47 -13.64
C CYS A 25 -5.68 -6.42 -14.10
N HIS A 26 -6.61 -6.05 -13.21
CA HIS A 26 -7.60 -5.03 -13.53
C HIS A 26 -6.96 -3.66 -13.87
N MET A 27 -5.92 -3.26 -13.12
CA MET A 27 -5.17 -2.03 -13.41
C MET A 27 -4.48 -2.09 -14.77
N ALA A 28 -3.84 -3.21 -15.11
CA ALA A 28 -3.21 -3.39 -16.41
C ALA A 28 -4.23 -3.29 -17.56
N ASP A 29 -5.39 -3.92 -17.41
CA ASP A 29 -6.46 -3.89 -18.41
C ASP A 29 -7.03 -2.49 -18.64
N THR A 30 -7.18 -1.71 -17.56
CA THR A 30 -7.78 -0.36 -17.63
C THR A 30 -6.79 0.74 -18.00
N THR A 31 -5.50 0.55 -17.72
CA THR A 31 -4.50 1.64 -17.78
C THR A 31 -3.47 1.44 -18.89
N TYR A 32 -3.00 0.21 -19.12
CA TYR A 32 -1.79 0.00 -19.92
C TYR A 32 -2.03 0.00 -21.43
N TRP A 33 -3.28 0.01 -21.89
CA TRP A 33 -3.61 -0.02 -23.32
C TRP A 33 -2.97 1.13 -24.12
N HIS A 34 -2.70 2.25 -23.46
CA HIS A 34 -1.90 3.42 -23.87
C HIS A 34 -0.43 3.17 -24.20
N MET A 35 0.16 2.25 -23.45
CA MET A 35 1.59 2.24 -23.19
C MET A 35 2.33 1.17 -24.02
N TYR A 36 1.58 0.39 -24.80
CA TYR A 36 2.12 -0.72 -25.56
C TYR A 36 2.66 -0.29 -26.92
N LEU A 37 3.96 -0.52 -27.15
CA LEU A 37 4.54 -0.49 -28.50
C LEU A 37 4.01 -1.66 -29.35
N LYS A 38 3.90 -2.85 -28.74
CA LYS A 38 3.21 -4.03 -29.29
C LYS A 38 2.24 -4.55 -28.24
N ARG A 39 0.98 -4.74 -28.62
CA ARG A 39 -0.06 -5.22 -27.70
C ARG A 39 0.26 -6.66 -27.23
N PRO A 40 0.43 -6.90 -25.92
CA PRO A 40 0.58 -8.24 -25.37
C PRO A 40 -0.76 -8.97 -25.32
N THR A 41 -0.71 -10.29 -25.16
CA THR A 41 -1.89 -11.11 -24.82
C THR A 41 -2.18 -11.03 -23.32
N SER A 42 -3.41 -11.33 -22.88
CA SER A 42 -3.76 -11.35 -21.45
C SER A 42 -2.90 -12.33 -20.65
N ALA A 43 -2.56 -13.50 -21.23
CA ALA A 43 -1.66 -14.46 -20.59
C ALA A 43 -0.27 -13.86 -20.32
N GLN A 44 0.29 -13.13 -21.29
CA GLN A 44 1.58 -12.45 -21.12
C GLN A 44 1.54 -11.37 -20.05
N ILE A 45 0.41 -10.65 -19.92
CA ILE A 45 0.22 -9.66 -18.85
C ILE A 45 0.16 -10.35 -17.49
N HIS A 46 -0.59 -11.44 -17.37
CA HIS A 46 -0.72 -12.21 -16.13
C HIS A 46 0.62 -12.79 -15.67
N ASP A 47 1.36 -13.43 -16.58
CA ASP A 47 2.69 -13.97 -16.29
C ASP A 47 3.65 -12.86 -15.87
N PHE A 48 3.59 -11.71 -16.55
CA PHE A 48 4.36 -10.54 -16.17
C PHE A 48 4.02 -10.10 -14.74
N ILE A 49 2.75 -9.92 -14.40
CA ILE A 49 2.32 -9.49 -13.05
C ILE A 49 2.80 -10.47 -11.98
N LEU A 50 2.67 -11.78 -12.20
CA LEU A 50 3.15 -12.80 -11.27
C LEU A 50 4.68 -12.75 -11.11
N SER A 51 5.41 -12.59 -12.22
CA SER A 51 6.87 -12.47 -12.18
C SER A 51 7.32 -11.24 -11.39
N GLN A 52 6.63 -10.10 -11.56
CA GLN A 52 6.94 -8.87 -10.82
C GLN A 52 6.66 -9.05 -9.32
N PHE A 53 5.56 -9.72 -8.97
CA PHE A 53 5.26 -10.00 -7.57
C PHE A 53 6.36 -10.84 -6.90
N ALA A 54 6.84 -11.90 -7.56
CA ALA A 54 7.93 -12.73 -7.05
C ALA A 54 9.23 -11.93 -6.86
N ILE A 55 9.64 -11.16 -7.88
CA ILE A 55 10.86 -10.33 -7.82
C ILE A 55 10.79 -9.33 -6.66
N LEU A 56 9.66 -8.61 -6.53
CA LEU A 56 9.49 -7.62 -5.47
C LEU A 56 9.47 -8.25 -4.08
N TRP A 57 8.85 -9.42 -3.94
CA TRP A 57 8.80 -10.13 -2.67
C TRP A 57 10.17 -10.67 -2.27
N ASP A 58 10.90 -11.30 -3.19
CA ASP A 58 12.21 -11.88 -2.92
C ASP A 58 13.21 -10.80 -2.51
N GLU A 59 13.22 -9.66 -3.21
CA GLU A 59 14.07 -8.51 -2.86
C GLU A 59 13.69 -7.96 -1.48
N PHE A 60 12.40 -7.73 -1.22
CA PHE A 60 11.95 -7.26 0.09
C PHE A 60 12.32 -8.24 1.20
N ALA A 61 12.13 -9.55 1.00
CA ALA A 61 12.45 -10.56 1.99
C ALA A 61 13.94 -10.60 2.33
N ALA A 62 14.81 -10.43 1.33
CA ALA A 62 16.26 -10.32 1.53
C ALA A 62 16.63 -9.03 2.29
N ASP A 63 16.14 -7.88 1.83
CA ASP A 63 16.47 -6.57 2.40
C ASP A 63 15.86 -6.35 3.79
N ARG A 64 14.73 -6.99 4.09
CA ARG A 64 14.07 -6.91 5.40
C ARG A 64 15.03 -7.27 6.54
N ALA A 65 15.91 -8.24 6.34
CA ALA A 65 16.90 -8.66 7.32
C ALA A 65 17.97 -7.58 7.61
N LEU A 66 18.12 -6.60 6.72
CA LEU A 66 19.08 -5.51 6.85
C LEU A 66 18.50 -4.31 7.62
N ILE A 67 17.18 -4.25 7.82
CA ILE A 67 16.53 -3.13 8.52
C ILE A 67 16.76 -3.26 10.03
N PRO A 68 17.30 -2.24 10.71
CA PRO A 68 17.48 -2.27 12.16
C PRO A 68 16.16 -2.47 12.93
N PRO A 69 16.19 -3.17 14.09
CA PRO A 69 15.03 -3.27 14.96
C PRO A 69 14.43 -1.90 15.30
N GLY A 70 13.10 -1.80 15.33
CA GLY A 70 12.39 -0.54 15.59
C GLY A 70 12.29 0.41 14.39
N ARG A 71 12.81 0.03 13.22
CA ARG A 71 12.69 0.84 11.99
C ARG A 71 11.81 0.22 10.91
N LEU A 72 11.13 -0.89 11.19
CA LEU A 72 10.16 -1.51 10.28
C LEU A 72 8.83 -1.73 11.00
N VAL A 73 7.75 -1.28 10.38
CA VAL A 73 6.37 -1.64 10.76
C VAL A 73 5.71 -2.33 9.58
N GLU A 74 5.25 -3.55 9.79
CA GLU A 74 4.37 -4.24 8.86
C GLU A 74 2.92 -3.91 9.24
N LEU A 75 2.11 -3.55 8.25
CA LEU A 75 0.73 -3.15 8.43
C LEU A 75 -0.12 -3.79 7.32
N SER A 76 -1.23 -4.42 7.67
CA SER A 76 -2.17 -4.91 6.66
C SER A 76 -3.08 -3.80 6.15
N PHE A 77 -3.48 -3.90 4.89
CA PHE A 77 -4.50 -3.05 4.30
C PHE A 77 -5.82 -3.15 5.08
N GLU A 78 -6.16 -4.35 5.55
CA GLU A 78 -7.34 -4.61 6.36
C GLU A 78 -7.32 -3.78 7.65
N GLU A 79 -6.25 -3.85 8.44
CA GLU A 79 -6.07 -3.01 9.64
C GLU A 79 -6.22 -1.52 9.33
N LEU A 80 -5.53 -1.05 8.29
CA LEU A 80 -5.56 0.35 7.88
C LEU A 80 -6.95 0.78 7.40
N SER A 81 -7.71 -0.11 6.77
CA SER A 81 -9.03 0.19 6.22
C SER A 81 -10.15 0.15 7.27
N THR A 82 -10.03 -0.72 8.27
CA THR A 82 -11.02 -0.90 9.32
C THR A 82 -10.93 0.20 10.37
N ASP A 83 -9.73 0.48 10.87
CA ASP A 83 -9.51 1.58 11.81
C ASP A 83 -8.21 2.34 11.46
N PRO A 84 -8.30 3.27 10.49
CA PRO A 84 -7.14 4.08 10.10
C PRO A 84 -6.50 4.87 11.25
N VAL A 85 -7.27 5.30 12.27
CA VAL A 85 -6.72 6.07 13.39
C VAL A 85 -5.86 5.15 14.25
N ALA A 86 -6.37 3.98 14.64
CA ALA A 86 -5.61 3.02 15.43
C ALA A 86 -4.38 2.49 14.66
N ALA A 87 -4.53 2.19 13.36
CA ALA A 87 -3.46 1.71 12.51
C ALA A 87 -2.30 2.73 12.40
N VAL A 88 -2.61 3.99 12.11
CA VAL A 88 -1.58 5.05 12.00
C VAL A 88 -0.96 5.33 13.37
N ARG A 89 -1.75 5.32 14.46
CA ARG A 89 -1.21 5.46 15.82
C ARG A 89 -0.16 4.39 16.14
N ARG A 90 -0.43 3.14 15.76
CA ARG A 90 0.53 2.03 15.95
C ARG A 90 1.83 2.28 15.21
N VAL A 91 1.75 2.76 13.96
CA VAL A 91 2.94 3.11 13.16
C VAL A 91 3.78 4.17 13.86
N TYR A 92 3.15 5.26 14.33
CA TYR A 92 3.86 6.34 15.03
C TYR A 92 4.52 5.83 16.32
N SER A 93 3.78 5.07 17.13
CA SER A 93 4.29 4.52 18.38
C SER A 93 5.44 3.54 18.16
N ALA A 94 5.33 2.63 17.18
CA ALA A 94 6.35 1.62 16.91
C ALA A 94 7.65 2.21 16.33
N LEU A 95 7.55 3.33 15.61
CA LEU A 95 8.70 4.05 15.06
C LEU A 95 9.23 5.15 15.99
N GLY A 96 8.63 5.34 17.18
CA GLY A 96 9.03 6.39 18.11
C GLY A 96 8.84 7.81 17.58
N ILE A 97 7.80 8.03 16.76
CA ILE A 97 7.49 9.34 16.16
C ILE A 97 6.44 10.06 17.02
N ASP A 98 6.79 11.24 17.50
CA ASP A 98 5.93 12.08 18.33
C ASP A 98 4.88 12.86 17.51
N GLY A 99 3.88 13.41 18.22
CA GLY A 99 2.90 14.35 17.67
C GLY A 99 1.72 13.70 16.96
N PHE A 100 1.48 12.41 17.16
CA PHE A 100 0.32 11.73 16.59
C PHE A 100 -1.00 12.37 17.04
N GLU A 101 -1.22 12.51 18.35
CA GLU A 101 -2.51 12.96 18.89
C GLU A 101 -2.83 14.41 18.49
N GLU A 102 -1.86 15.33 18.56
CA GLU A 102 -2.13 16.75 18.31
C GLU A 102 -2.13 17.11 16.82
N ARG A 103 -1.30 16.45 16.00
CA ARG A 103 -1.05 16.88 14.60
C ARG A 103 -1.65 15.96 13.56
N VAL A 104 -1.74 14.67 13.83
CA VAL A 104 -2.04 13.65 12.81
C VAL A 104 -3.45 13.12 12.96
N ARG A 105 -3.84 12.75 14.19
CA ARG A 105 -5.15 12.19 14.48
C ARG A 105 -6.32 13.03 13.94
N PRO A 106 -6.41 14.37 14.14
CA PRO A 106 -7.52 15.15 13.61
C PRO A 106 -7.62 15.10 12.09
N ARG A 107 -6.48 14.96 11.39
CA ARG A 107 -6.43 14.88 9.91
C ARG A 107 -6.88 13.51 9.41
N VAL A 108 -6.50 12.44 10.10
CA VAL A 108 -6.93 11.08 9.76
C VAL A 108 -8.44 10.92 9.98
N GLU A 109 -8.96 11.43 11.10
CA GLU A 109 -10.39 11.45 11.41
C GLU A 109 -11.18 12.26 10.37
N ALA A 110 -10.69 13.45 9.98
CA ALA A 110 -11.32 14.25 8.93
C ALA A 110 -11.37 13.53 7.57
N LEU A 111 -10.30 12.82 7.19
CA LEU A 111 -10.27 12.05 5.95
C LEU A 111 -11.26 10.86 5.98
N GLN A 112 -11.43 10.22 7.14
CA GLN A 112 -12.43 9.16 7.31
C GLN A 112 -13.85 9.70 7.16
N ALA A 113 -14.16 10.84 7.78
CA ALA A 113 -15.47 11.48 7.69
C ALA A 113 -15.82 11.85 6.22
N GLY A 114 -14.88 12.49 5.50
CA GLY A 114 -15.09 12.85 4.09
C GLY A 114 -15.30 11.64 3.17
N LYS A 115 -14.68 10.49 3.47
CA LYS A 115 -14.93 9.23 2.73
C LYS A 115 -16.33 8.67 3.00
N ALA A 116 -16.86 8.82 4.21
CA ALA A 116 -18.22 8.38 4.53
C ALA A 116 -19.28 9.23 3.81
N GLU A 117 -19.05 10.53 3.71
CA GLU A 117 -19.93 11.49 3.03
C GLU A 117 -19.95 11.28 1.50
N GLY A 118 -18.78 11.06 0.87
CA GLY A 118 -18.69 10.80 -0.57
C GLY A 118 -19.34 9.48 -1.03
N ARG A 119 -19.58 8.54 -0.11
CA ARG A 119 -20.17 7.23 -0.40
C ARG A 119 -21.71 7.27 -0.54
N HIS A 120 -22.35 8.41 -0.23
CA HIS A 120 -23.80 8.62 -0.42
C HIS A 120 -24.16 9.35 -1.72
N GLY A 121 -23.19 9.75 -2.55
CA GLY A 121 -23.41 10.49 -3.81
C GLY A 121 -23.34 9.66 -5.11
N GLY A 122 -23.09 8.34 -5.02
CA GLY A 122 -22.83 7.48 -6.17
C GLY A 122 -23.95 6.50 -6.51
N ALA A 123 -25.19 6.97 -6.62
CA ALA A 123 -26.29 6.20 -7.20
C ALA A 123 -27.15 7.15 -8.05
N GLY A 124 -26.68 7.43 -9.26
CA GLY A 124 -27.40 8.24 -10.23
C GLY A 124 -26.60 8.44 -11.51
N GLY A 125 -26.82 7.56 -12.49
CA GLY A 125 -26.38 7.79 -13.86
C GLY A 125 -26.01 6.52 -14.62
N GLY A 126 -26.91 6.05 -15.48
CA GLY A 126 -26.67 5.03 -16.50
C GLY A 126 -27.75 3.97 -16.57
#